data_AF-A0A0D7W1W8-F1
#
_entry.id   AF-A0A0D7W1W8-F1
#
_cell.length_a   1.000
_cell.length_b   1.000
_cell.length_c   1.000
_cell.angle_alpha   90.00
_cell.angle_beta   90.00
_cell.angle_gamma   90.00
#
_symmetry.space_group_name_H-M   'P 1'
#
loop_
_entity.id
_entity.type
_entity.pdbx_description
1 polymer ?
#
loop_
_entity_poly.entity_id
_entity_poly.type
_entity_poly.pdbx_seq_one_letter_code
_entity_poly.pdbx_strand_id
1 'polypeptide(L)'
;MLEFIITTLAEFGLIREDFKHQKRIRAKEKQDGVKRPFQKYALQPSALLFLCCFVLVVVSSIVFFAYQRKAIFPKKTKKEIAEMSGRVEAFKAHFNTYPNTINELIGNNPMRQSWKTDAWDRAYQYTITNNGNKFIIISAGYDGKFHTKDDITSSQ
;
A
#
# COMPACT_ATOMS: atom_id res chain seq x y z
N MET A 1 28.68 -14.53 -16.39
CA MET A 1 30.14 -14.27 -16.43
C MET A 1 30.44 -12.78 -16.42
N LEU A 2 29.95 -12.00 -17.40
CA LEU A 2 30.28 -10.57 -17.50
C LEU A 2 29.71 -9.71 -16.35
N GLU A 3 28.45 -9.93 -15.96
CA GLU A 3 27.82 -9.23 -14.82
C GLU A 3 28.58 -9.45 -13.52
N PHE A 4 28.96 -10.70 -13.23
CA PHE A 4 29.73 -11.06 -12.04
C PHE A 4 31.08 -10.34 -11.98
N ILE A 5 31.77 -10.20 -13.12
CA ILE A 5 33.04 -9.46 -13.18
C ILE A 5 32.82 -7.97 -12.88
N ILE A 6 31.76 -7.38 -13.46
CA ILE A 6 31.45 -5.96 -13.26
C ILE A 6 31.04 -5.66 -11.81
N THR A 7 30.19 -6.50 -11.20
CA THR A 7 29.77 -6.33 -9.80
C THR A 7 30.96 -6.42 -8.86
N THR A 8 31.84 -7.40 -9.07
CA THR A 8 33.04 -7.59 -8.24
C THR A 8 33.99 -6.39 -8.34
N LEU A 9 34.18 -5.83 -9.54
CA LEU A 9 35.00 -4.63 -9.75
C LEU A 9 34.38 -3.38 -9.09
N ALA A 10 33.06 -3.23 -9.16
CA ALA A 10 32.35 -2.12 -8.53
C ALA A 10 32.47 -2.17 -6.99
N GLU A 11 32.28 -3.35 -6.40
CA GLU A 11 32.46 -3.57 -4.96
C GLU A 11 33.88 -3.24 -4.50
N PHE A 12 34.89 -3.71 -5.25
CA PHE A 12 36.28 -3.40 -4.94
C PHE A 12 36.59 -1.90 -5.04
N GLY A 13 36.02 -1.22 -6.03
CA GLY A 13 36.12 0.24 -6.19
C GLY A 13 35.54 1.00 -4.99
N LEU A 14 34.38 0.58 -4.50
CA LEU A 14 33.72 1.12 -3.32
C LEU A 14 34.57 0.96 -2.04
N ILE A 15 35.08 -0.25 -1.80
CA ILE A 15 35.94 -0.54 -0.64
C ILE A 15 37.20 0.34 -0.66
N ARG A 16 37.79 0.56 -1.84
CA ARG A 16 38.96 1.43 -1.99
C ARG A 16 38.66 2.87 -1.62
N GLU A 17 37.51 3.41 -2.04
CA GLU A 17 37.11 4.79 -1.71
C GLU A 17 36.78 4.94 -0.22
N ASP A 18 36.12 3.95 0.38
CA ASP A 18 35.88 3.91 1.83
C ASP A 18 37.18 3.92 2.63
N PHE A 19 38.17 3.14 2.21
CA PHE A 19 39.49 3.12 2.84
C PHE A 19 40.20 4.48 2.74
N LYS A 20 40.17 5.12 1.55
CA LYS A 20 40.74 6.47 1.37
C LYS A 20 40.03 7.50 2.25
N HIS A 21 38.71 7.44 2.35
CA HIS A 21 37.92 8.32 3.21
C HIS A 21 38.32 8.17 4.67
N GLN A 22 38.36 6.94 5.19
CA GLN A 22 38.79 6.68 6.56
C GLN A 22 40.22 7.15 6.83
N LYS A 23 41.14 6.98 5.88
CA LYS A 23 42.52 7.45 6.01
C LYS A 23 42.58 8.98 6.14
N ARG A 24 41.81 9.72 5.34
CA ARG A 24 41.71 11.19 5.40
C ARG A 24 41.15 11.67 6.75
N ILE A 25 40.11 11.02 7.25
CA ILE A 25 39.52 11.38 8.56
C ILE A 25 40.49 11.07 9.70
N ARG A 26 41.16 9.92 9.71
CA ARG A 26 42.18 9.59 10.73
C ARG A 26 43.33 10.60 10.75
N ALA A 27 43.74 11.12 9.58
CA ALA A 27 44.77 12.16 9.52
C ALA A 27 44.32 13.46 10.20
N LYS A 28 43.06 13.86 10.01
CA LYS A 28 42.46 15.02 10.71
C LYS A 28 42.30 14.78 12.21
N GLU A 29 41.85 13.59 12.62
CA GLU A 29 41.74 13.22 14.05
C GLU A 29 43.11 13.28 14.76
N LYS A 30 44.20 12.93 14.06
CA LYS A 30 45.57 13.03 14.59
C LYS A 30 46.07 14.48 14.72
N GLN A 31 45.62 15.37 13.83
CA GLN A 31 45.99 16.79 13.85
C GLN A 31 45.23 17.54 14.94
N ASP A 32 43.93 17.30 15.06
CA ASP A 32 43.05 18.04 15.96
C ASP A 32 42.89 17.39 17.35
N GLY A 33 43.28 16.12 17.51
CA GLY A 33 43.07 15.33 18.73
C GLY A 33 41.61 14.93 19.01
N VAL A 34 40.66 15.45 18.23
CA VAL A 34 39.22 15.20 18.38
C VAL A 34 38.78 14.01 17.54
N LYS A 35 38.08 13.04 18.17
CA LYS A 35 37.49 11.88 17.48
C LYS A 35 36.21 12.27 16.73
N ARG A 36 36.05 11.80 15.48
CA ARG A 36 34.89 12.09 14.60
C ARG A 36 34.24 10.79 14.11
N PRO A 37 33.63 9.99 15.01
CA PRO A 37 33.10 8.68 14.66
C PRO A 37 31.99 8.74 13.62
N PHE A 38 31.10 9.74 13.71
CA PHE A 38 30.00 9.92 12.76
C PHE A 38 30.51 10.17 11.33
N GLN A 39 31.45 11.11 11.15
CA GLN A 39 32.02 11.43 9.84
C GLN A 39 32.84 10.27 9.25
N LYS A 40 33.39 9.40 10.11
CA LYS A 40 34.22 8.27 9.72
C LYS A 40 33.42 7.09 9.18
N TYR A 41 32.23 6.83 9.73
CA TYR A 41 31.42 5.65 9.40
C TYR A 41 30.10 6.00 8.68
N ALA A 42 29.38 7.03 9.14
CA ALA A 42 28.07 7.38 8.55
C ALA A 42 28.19 8.14 7.22
N LEU A 43 29.27 8.89 7.01
CA LEU A 43 29.54 9.66 5.79
C LEU A 43 30.54 8.97 4.84
N GLN A 44 30.68 7.65 4.95
CA GLN A 44 31.48 6.89 3.98
C GLN A 44 30.77 6.83 2.62
N PRO A 45 31.52 6.81 1.49
CA PRO A 45 30.95 6.67 0.16
C PRO A 45 29.94 5.52 0.02
N SER A 46 30.24 4.34 0.58
CA SER A 46 29.31 3.20 0.57
C SER A 46 28.01 3.47 1.33
N ALA A 47 28.12 4.02 2.54
CA ALA A 47 26.97 4.36 3.38
C ALA A 47 26.09 5.43 2.73
N LEU A 48 26.70 6.41 2.05
CA LEU A 48 25.98 7.45 1.31
C LEU A 48 25.24 6.87 0.11
N LEU A 49 25.87 5.97 -0.65
CA LEU A 49 25.22 5.28 -1.78
C LEU A 49 24.06 4.40 -1.31
N PHE A 50 24.25 3.66 -0.22
CA PHE A 50 23.18 2.89 0.40
C PHE A 50 22.02 3.79 0.82
N LEU A 51 22.29 4.92 1.48
CA LEU A 51 21.27 5.88 1.89
C LEU A 51 20.51 6.43 0.68
N CYS A 52 21.20 6.80 -0.40
CA CYS A 52 20.57 7.27 -1.63
C CYS A 52 19.65 6.20 -2.24
N CYS A 53 20.12 4.96 -2.36
CA CYS A 53 19.30 3.84 -2.85
C CYS A 53 18.10 3.58 -1.95
N PHE A 54 18.29 3.64 -0.64
CA PHE A 54 17.22 3.46 0.34
C PHE A 54 16.15 4.55 0.18
N VAL A 55 16.54 5.81 0.05
CA VAL A 55 15.61 6.93 -0.19
C VAL A 55 14.84 6.72 -1.50
N LEU A 56 15.50 6.27 -2.57
CA LEU A 56 14.82 5.97 -3.83
C LEU A 56 13.77 4.85 -3.69
N VAL A 57 14.07 3.78 -2.95
CA VAL A 57 13.12 2.70 -2.68
C VAL A 57 11.93 3.20 -1.86
N VAL A 58 12.17 4.02 -0.84
CA VAL A 58 11.11 4.60 -0.01
C VAL A 58 10.19 5.51 -0.84
N VAL A 59 10.77 6.41 -1.65
CA VAL A 59 10.00 7.31 -2.52
C VAL A 59 9.18 6.51 -3.54
N SER A 60 9.80 5.53 -4.20
CA SER A 60 9.12 4.64 -5.16
C SER A 60 7.95 3.90 -4.50
N SER A 61 8.16 3.38 -3.27
CA SER A 61 7.11 2.71 -2.51
C SER A 61 5.95 3.64 -2.19
N ILE A 62 6.22 4.87 -1.74
CA ILE A 62 5.17 5.86 -1.44
C ILE A 62 4.34 6.16 -2.69
N VAL A 63 4.99 6.39 -3.84
CA VAL A 63 4.30 6.64 -5.12
C VAL A 63 3.46 5.44 -5.53
N PHE A 64 4.00 4.22 -5.41
CA PHE A 64 3.29 2.99 -5.73
C PHE A 64 2.04 2.79 -4.86
N PHE A 65 2.16 2.97 -3.54
CA PHE A 65 1.02 2.87 -2.63
C PHE A 65 -0.02 3.97 -2.85
N ALA A 66 0.41 5.19 -3.19
CA ALA A 66 -0.51 6.28 -3.55
C ALA A 66 -1.27 5.97 -4.85
N TYR A 67 -0.59 5.42 -5.85
CA TYR A 67 -1.20 4.98 -7.11
C TYR A 67 -2.22 3.86 -6.89
N GLN A 68 -1.87 2.83 -6.12
CA GLN A 68 -2.78 1.75 -5.77
C GLN A 68 -4.09 2.28 -5.14
N ARG A 69 -3.95 3.14 -4.13
CA ARG A 69 -5.09 3.72 -3.41
C ARG A 69 -5.99 4.60 -4.27
N LYS A 70 -5.46 5.30 -5.28
CA LYS A 70 -6.23 6.20 -6.13
C LYS A 70 -6.80 5.55 -7.38
N ALA A 71 -6.09 4.62 -8.01
CA ALA A 71 -6.45 4.11 -9.33
C ALA A 71 -6.99 2.68 -9.31
N ILE A 72 -6.45 1.82 -8.45
CA ILE A 72 -6.77 0.39 -8.43
C ILE A 72 -7.95 0.14 -7.48
N PHE A 73 -7.91 0.72 -6.29
CA PHE A 73 -8.90 0.47 -5.24
C PHE A 73 -10.32 0.85 -5.66
N PRO A 74 -10.59 2.01 -6.29
CA PRO A 74 -11.94 2.33 -6.77
C PRO A 74 -12.46 1.32 -7.79
N LYS A 75 -11.59 0.81 -8.68
CA LYS A 75 -11.98 -0.18 -9.69
C LYS A 75 -12.32 -1.53 -9.03
N LYS A 76 -11.51 -1.94 -8.06
CA LYS A 76 -11.74 -3.17 -7.28
C LYS A 76 -13.05 -3.07 -6.50
N THR A 77 -13.26 -1.99 -5.75
CA THR A 77 -14.48 -1.75 -4.98
C THR A 77 -15.73 -1.69 -5.87
N LYS A 78 -15.68 -1.04 -7.04
CA LYS A 78 -16.79 -1.05 -8.00
C LYS A 78 -17.15 -2.47 -8.46
N LYS A 79 -16.14 -3.30 -8.72
CA LYS A 79 -16.33 -4.70 -9.11
C LYS A 79 -16.95 -5.52 -7.98
N GLU A 80 -16.45 -5.38 -6.76
CA GLU A 80 -16.98 -6.05 -5.57
C GLU A 80 -18.43 -5.65 -5.30
N ILE A 81 -18.76 -4.36 -5.38
CA ILE A 81 -20.14 -3.86 -5.22
C ILE A 81 -21.06 -4.45 -6.29
N ALA A 82 -20.61 -4.59 -7.54
CA ALA A 82 -21.41 -5.22 -8.60
C ALA A 82 -21.65 -6.70 -8.33
N GLU A 83 -20.63 -7.44 -7.89
CA GLU A 83 -20.75 -8.86 -7.50
C GLU A 83 -21.67 -9.05 -6.30
N MET A 84 -21.54 -8.20 -5.27
CA MET A 84 -22.43 -8.17 -4.11
C MET A 84 -23.87 -7.89 -4.54
N SER A 85 -24.10 -6.93 -5.42
CA SER A 85 -25.42 -6.55 -5.91
C SER A 85 -26.11 -7.73 -6.62
N GLY A 86 -25.42 -8.41 -7.53
CA GLY A 86 -25.94 -9.63 -8.17
C GLY A 86 -26.24 -10.74 -7.17
N ARG A 87 -25.45 -10.87 -6.10
CA ARG A 87 -25.70 -11.86 -5.05
C ARG A 87 -26.89 -11.51 -4.17
N VAL A 88 -27.12 -10.23 -3.88
CA VAL A 88 -28.28 -9.72 -3.15
C VAL A 88 -29.55 -10.01 -3.93
N GLU A 89 -29.54 -9.81 -5.25
CA GLU A 89 -30.66 -10.17 -6.13
C GLU A 89 -30.93 -11.68 -6.14
N ALA A 90 -29.89 -12.50 -6.26
CA ALA A 90 -30.03 -13.95 -6.16
C ALA A 90 -30.56 -14.37 -4.78
N PHE A 91 -30.17 -13.69 -3.70
CA PHE A 91 -30.69 -13.95 -2.35
C PHE A 91 -32.20 -13.67 -2.30
N LYS A 92 -32.66 -12.53 -2.83
CA LYS A 92 -34.08 -12.21 -2.92
C LYS A 92 -34.86 -13.22 -3.76
N ALA A 93 -34.30 -13.72 -4.87
CA ALA A 93 -34.95 -14.74 -5.69
C ALA A 93 -35.17 -16.07 -4.94
N HIS A 94 -34.26 -16.43 -4.02
CA HIS A 94 -34.38 -17.66 -3.24
C HIS A 94 -35.23 -17.53 -1.97
N PHE A 95 -35.14 -16.40 -1.26
CA PHE A 95 -35.76 -16.21 0.06
C PHE A 95 -36.95 -15.24 0.05
N ASN A 96 -37.27 -14.64 -1.11
CA ASN A 96 -38.29 -13.59 -1.29
C ASN A 96 -38.06 -12.31 -0.43
N THR A 97 -36.92 -12.21 0.26
CA THR A 97 -36.54 -11.06 1.09
C THR A 97 -35.09 -10.67 0.83
N TYR A 98 -34.74 -9.39 1.04
CA TYR A 98 -33.34 -8.96 1.05
C TYR A 98 -32.67 -9.34 2.39
N PRO A 99 -31.34 -9.57 2.40
CA PRO A 99 -30.60 -9.81 3.64
C PRO A 99 -30.61 -8.53 4.49
N ASN A 100 -30.76 -8.64 5.80
CA ASN A 100 -30.78 -7.48 6.70
C ASN A 100 -29.38 -6.87 6.88
N THR A 101 -28.34 -7.68 6.71
CA THR A 101 -26.94 -7.27 6.88
C THR A 101 -26.05 -7.85 5.78
N ILE A 102 -24.91 -7.20 5.51
CA ILE A 102 -23.89 -7.74 4.60
C ILE A 102 -23.35 -9.08 5.12
N ASN A 103 -23.29 -9.28 6.44
CA ASN A 103 -22.81 -10.54 7.01
C ASN A 103 -23.71 -11.73 6.66
N GLU A 104 -25.03 -11.53 6.54
CA GLU A 104 -25.96 -12.55 6.05
C GLU A 104 -25.68 -12.91 4.58
N LEU A 105 -25.27 -11.93 3.76
CA LEU A 105 -24.88 -12.14 2.36
C LEU A 105 -23.57 -12.94 2.23
N ILE A 106 -22.60 -12.67 3.11
CA ILE A 106 -21.29 -13.34 3.16
C ILE A 106 -21.45 -14.78 3.66
N GLY A 107 -22.17 -14.95 4.77
CA GLY A 107 -22.33 -16.23 5.47
C GLY A 107 -20.98 -16.85 5.88
N ASN A 108 -20.92 -18.18 5.87
CA ASN A 108 -19.71 -18.94 6.21
C ASN A 108 -18.77 -19.20 5.02
N ASN A 109 -18.91 -18.46 3.92
CA ASN A 109 -18.07 -18.68 2.74
C ASN A 109 -16.72 -17.94 2.89
N PRO A 110 -15.57 -18.65 2.85
CA PRO A 110 -14.25 -18.03 2.98
C PRO A 110 -13.92 -17.07 1.84
N MET A 111 -14.41 -17.33 0.62
CA MET A 111 -14.15 -16.48 -0.56
C MET A 111 -14.87 -15.13 -0.49
N ARG A 112 -15.87 -14.98 0.38
CA ARG A 112 -16.65 -13.73 0.53
C ARG A 112 -16.25 -12.93 1.76
N GLN A 113 -15.28 -13.41 2.55
CA GLN A 113 -14.83 -12.68 3.73
C GLN A 113 -14.20 -11.33 3.38
N SER A 114 -13.70 -11.18 2.15
CA SER A 114 -13.21 -9.92 1.60
C SER A 114 -14.30 -8.86 1.40
N TRP A 115 -15.59 -9.23 1.42
CA TRP A 115 -16.70 -8.27 1.28
C TRP A 115 -17.08 -7.57 2.58
N LYS A 116 -16.40 -7.86 3.70
CA LYS A 116 -16.61 -7.16 4.97
C LYS A 116 -16.16 -5.71 4.90
N THR A 117 -15.06 -5.48 4.18
CA THR A 117 -14.44 -4.16 4.03
C THR A 117 -14.16 -3.88 2.56
N ASP A 118 -14.10 -2.61 2.21
CA ASP A 118 -13.70 -2.17 0.89
C ASP A 118 -12.19 -2.23 0.69
N ALA A 119 -11.71 -1.79 -0.48
CA ALA A 119 -10.29 -1.83 -0.79
C ALA A 119 -9.43 -0.93 0.13
N TRP A 120 -10.03 0.02 0.85
CA TRP A 120 -9.37 0.86 1.86
C TRP A 120 -9.53 0.32 3.29
N ASP A 121 -10.00 -0.92 3.43
CA ASP A 121 -10.26 -1.61 4.69
C ASP A 121 -11.33 -0.92 5.56
N ARG A 122 -12.36 -0.37 4.92
CA ARG A 122 -13.49 0.28 5.58
C ARG A 122 -14.76 -0.53 5.40
N ALA A 123 -15.58 -0.61 6.44
CA ALA A 123 -16.84 -1.33 6.35
C ALA A 123 -17.79 -0.66 5.34
N TYR A 124 -18.43 -1.47 4.50
CA TYR A 124 -19.49 -1.01 3.62
C TYR A 124 -20.74 -0.64 4.42
N GLN A 125 -21.43 0.42 4.01
CA GLN A 125 -22.76 0.76 4.52
C GLN A 125 -23.82 0.08 3.65
N TYR A 126 -24.65 -0.75 4.28
CA TYR A 126 -25.77 -1.42 3.62
C TYR A 126 -27.09 -0.93 4.22
N THR A 127 -27.97 -0.46 3.36
CA THR A 127 -29.31 -0.01 3.77
C THR A 127 -30.37 -0.55 2.82
N ILE A 128 -31.50 -0.95 3.40
CA ILE A 128 -32.68 -1.34 2.65
C ILE A 128 -33.64 -0.14 2.66
N THR A 129 -34.05 0.29 1.47
CA THR A 129 -34.94 1.43 1.27
C THR A 129 -36.26 1.00 0.61
N ASN A 130 -37.28 1.84 0.66
CA ASN A 130 -38.62 1.59 0.12
C ASN A 130 -39.28 0.29 0.63
N ASN A 131 -39.48 0.17 1.95
CA ASN A 131 -40.23 -0.94 2.57
C ASN A 131 -39.74 -2.34 2.14
N GLY A 132 -38.43 -2.54 1.98
CA GLY A 132 -37.88 -3.84 1.58
C GLY A 132 -37.78 -4.06 0.07
N ASN A 133 -38.05 -3.06 -0.77
CA ASN A 133 -38.00 -3.22 -2.23
C ASN A 133 -36.71 -2.76 -2.89
N LYS A 134 -35.88 -1.94 -2.23
CA LYS A 134 -34.60 -1.48 -2.76
C LYS A 134 -33.48 -1.69 -1.74
N PHE A 135 -32.26 -1.89 -2.23
CA PHE A 135 -31.06 -1.94 -1.40
C PHE A 135 -30.02 -0.97 -1.94
N ILE A 136 -29.16 -0.47 -1.05
CA ILE A 136 -28.04 0.41 -1.39
C ILE A 136 -26.81 -0.08 -0.63
N ILE A 137 -25.72 -0.32 -1.35
CA ILE A 137 -24.38 -0.57 -0.81
C ILE A 137 -23.53 0.66 -1.11
N ILE A 138 -22.92 1.24 -0.08
CA ILE A 138 -22.07 2.44 -0.17
C ILE A 138 -20.69 2.11 0.42
N SER A 139 -19.63 2.40 -0.34
CA SER A 139 -18.26 2.51 0.17
C SER A 139 -17.94 3.98 0.41
N ALA A 140 -17.28 4.27 1.54
CA ALA A 140 -16.84 5.61 1.93
C ALA A 140 -15.62 6.12 1.13
N GLY A 141 -15.24 5.44 0.04
CA GLY A 141 -14.18 5.87 -0.85
C GLY A 141 -12.79 5.89 -0.21
N TYR A 142 -11.90 6.73 -0.74
CA TYR A 142 -10.57 7.05 -0.23
C TYR A 142 -10.58 8.03 0.96
N ASP A 143 -11.56 8.93 1.07
CA ASP A 143 -11.63 9.91 2.17
C ASP A 143 -12.18 9.32 3.51
N GLY A 144 -12.96 8.25 3.44
CA GLY A 144 -13.45 7.51 4.60
C GLY A 144 -14.65 8.14 5.27
N LYS A 145 -15.33 9.06 4.58
CA LYS A 145 -16.52 9.72 5.06
C LYS A 145 -17.66 9.42 4.09
N PHE A 146 -18.74 8.87 4.62
CA PHE A 146 -19.96 8.70 3.83
C PHE A 146 -20.58 10.06 3.47
N HIS A 147 -21.31 10.07 2.37
CA HIS A 147 -21.97 11.21 1.73
C HIS A 147 -21.02 12.24 1.13
N THR A 148 -19.89 11.80 0.58
CA THR A 148 -18.94 12.64 -0.15
C THR A 148 -18.85 12.28 -1.63
N LYS A 149 -18.14 13.09 -2.42
CA LYS A 149 -17.99 12.86 -3.88
C LYS A 149 -17.22 11.60 -4.24
N ASP A 150 -16.52 11.03 -3.27
CA ASP A 150 -15.64 9.88 -3.43
C ASP A 150 -16.35 8.55 -3.13
N ASP A 151 -17.59 8.63 -2.65
CA ASP A 151 -18.41 7.46 -2.37
C ASP A 151 -18.67 6.64 -3.63
N ILE A 152 -18.58 5.32 -3.47
CA ILE A 152 -18.91 4.37 -4.52
C ILE A 152 -20.18 3.65 -4.09
N THR A 153 -21.27 3.91 -4.83
CA THR A 153 -22.59 3.33 -4.56
C THR A 153 -22.91 2.22 -5.57
N SER A 154 -23.66 1.21 -5.14
CA SER A 154 -24.37 0.30 -6.05
C SER A 154 -25.41 1.13 -6.83
N SER A 155 -25.08 1.57 -8.03
CA SER A 155 -26.05 2.15 -8.96
C SER A 155 -27.16 1.12 -9.16
N GLN A 156 -28.39 1.49 -8.83
CA GLN A 156 -29.52 0.92 -9.56
C GLN A 156 -29.50 1.44 -10.99
#